data_AF-A0A0N1J6A7-F1
#
_entry.id   AF-A0A0N1J6A7-F1
#
_cell.length_a   1.000
_cell.length_b   1.000
_cell.length_c   1.000
_cell.angle_alpha   90.00
_cell.angle_beta   90.00
_cell.angle_gamma   90.00
#
_symmetry.space_group_name_H-M   'P 1'
#
loop_
_entity.id
_entity.type
_entity.pdbx_description
1 polymer ?
#
loop_
_entity_poly.entity_id
_entity_poly.type
_entity_poly.pdbx_seq_one_letter_code
_entity_poly.pdbx_strand_id
1 'polypeptide(L)'
;MKFHVRVFKPNPGGAYDPAPLHDFDLIDSTFIPMVGDLLQASESEPIYEVKSRHFDYANRLCALSVKEKKAKKAQSRTFAVKGMY
;
A
#
# COMPACT_ATOMS: atom_id res chain seq x y z
N MET A 1 9.33 -19.64 -3.34
CA MET A 1 8.10 -19.83 -4.14
C MET A 1 7.64 -18.46 -4.60
N LYS A 2 7.42 -18.25 -5.90
CA LYS A 2 7.02 -16.94 -6.46
C LYS A 2 5.49 -16.86 -6.55
N PHE A 3 4.92 -15.68 -6.26
CA PHE A 3 3.49 -15.41 -6.37
C PHE A 3 3.26 -14.19 -7.26
N HIS A 4 2.15 -14.21 -8.01
CA HIS A 4 1.64 -13.00 -8.66
C HIS A 4 0.87 -12.19 -7.62
N VAL A 5 1.37 -11.00 -7.30
CA VAL A 5 0.78 -10.14 -6.27
C VAL A 5 -0.07 -9.07 -6.95
N ARG A 6 -1.35 -8.99 -6.57
CA ARG A 6 -2.28 -7.96 -7.04
C ARG A 6 -2.87 -7.19 -5.88
N VAL A 7 -2.90 -5.87 -5.99
CA VAL A 7 -3.39 -4.98 -4.93
C VAL A 7 -4.81 -4.51 -5.23
N PHE A 8 -5.65 -4.46 -4.20
CA PHE A 8 -7.05 -4.06 -4.28
C PHE A 8 -7.38 -3.00 -3.23
N LYS A 9 -8.03 -1.91 -3.64
CA LYS A 9 -8.56 -0.88 -2.74
C LYS A 9 -10.07 -1.04 -2.50
N PRO A 10 -10.58 -0.74 -1.29
CA PRO A 10 -12.00 -0.61 -1.03
C PRO A 10 -12.60 0.46 -1.94
N ASN A 11 -13.69 0.12 -2.61
CA ASN A 11 -14.46 1.07 -3.40
C ASN A 11 -15.52 1.74 -2.49
N PRO A 12 -15.43 3.06 -2.22
CA PRO A 12 -16.40 3.75 -1.35
C PRO A 12 -17.81 3.82 -1.95
N GLY A 13 -17.99 3.47 -3.23
CA GLY A 13 -19.30 3.40 -3.89
C GLY A 13 -20.10 2.12 -3.63
N GLY A 14 -19.55 1.14 -2.92
CA GLY A 14 -20.27 -0.04 -2.39
C GLY A 14 -20.86 -1.02 -3.42
N ALA A 15 -20.90 -0.69 -4.70
CA ALA A 15 -21.61 -1.45 -5.73
C ALA A 15 -20.67 -2.39 -6.51
N TYR A 16 -20.13 -3.41 -5.83
CA TYR A 16 -19.82 -4.75 -6.39
C TYR A 16 -18.38 -5.29 -6.42
N ASP A 17 -17.28 -4.55 -6.41
CA ASP A 17 -15.96 -5.19 -6.25
C ASP A 17 -14.86 -4.24 -5.72
N PRO A 18 -13.87 -4.75 -4.96
CA PRO A 18 -12.64 -4.02 -4.67
C PRO A 18 -11.98 -3.59 -5.99
N ALA A 19 -11.63 -2.31 -6.13
CA ALA A 19 -11.00 -1.83 -7.36
C ALA A 19 -9.53 -2.29 -7.41
N PRO A 20 -9.08 -2.96 -8.48
CA PRO A 20 -7.69 -3.33 -8.64
C PRO A 20 -6.81 -2.08 -8.80
N LEU A 21 -5.65 -2.11 -8.16
CA LEU A 21 -4.59 -1.11 -8.29
C LEU A 21 -3.45 -1.74 -9.09
N HIS A 22 -3.47 -1.51 -10.40
CA HIS A 22 -2.51 -2.09 -11.34
C HIS A 22 -1.09 -1.52 -11.17
N ASP A 23 -0.95 -0.35 -10.56
CA ASP A 23 0.35 0.30 -10.31
C ASP A 23 1.24 -0.53 -9.35
N PHE A 24 0.63 -1.47 -8.62
CA PHE A 24 1.32 -2.40 -7.71
C PHE A 24 1.25 -3.85 -8.17
N ASP A 25 0.89 -4.13 -9.43
CA ASP A 25 0.90 -5.49 -9.96
C ASP A 25 2.36 -5.99 -10.05
N LEU A 26 2.78 -6.76 -9.04
CA LEU A 26 4.10 -7.38 -9.00
C LEU A 26 3.98 -8.80 -9.53
N ILE A 27 4.41 -8.99 -10.79
CA ILE A 27 4.49 -10.30 -11.42
C ILE A 27 5.68 -11.05 -10.81
N ASP A 28 5.45 -12.30 -10.38
CA ASP A 28 6.51 -13.20 -9.94
C ASP A 28 7.37 -12.71 -8.77
N SER A 29 6.75 -11.97 -7.84
CA SER A 29 7.47 -11.50 -6.66
C SER A 29 7.81 -12.64 -5.71
N THR A 30 9.03 -12.59 -5.19
CA THR A 30 9.47 -13.43 -4.05
C THR A 30 9.14 -12.75 -2.72
N PHE A 31 8.93 -11.42 -2.74
CA PHE A 31 8.66 -10.62 -1.58
C PHE A 31 7.21 -10.13 -1.62
N ILE A 32 6.40 -10.67 -0.72
CA ILE A 32 4.99 -10.32 -0.59
C ILE A 32 4.87 -9.40 0.62
N PRO A 33 4.46 -8.13 0.42
CA PRO A 33 4.25 -7.19 1.52
C PRO A 33 3.43 -7.80 2.66
N MET A 34 3.81 -7.47 3.89
CA MET A 34 3.15 -7.93 5.11
C MET A 34 1.98 -7.01 5.48
N VAL A 35 1.06 -7.51 6.29
CA VAL A 35 0.00 -6.67 6.87
C VAL A 35 0.66 -5.58 7.74
N GLY A 36 0.27 -4.32 7.51
CA GLY A 36 0.86 -3.14 8.15
C GLY A 36 1.91 -2.43 7.30
N ASP A 37 2.42 -3.06 6.24
CA ASP A 37 3.38 -2.42 5.33
C ASP A 37 2.71 -1.26 4.57
N LEU A 38 3.53 -0.27 4.22
CA LEU A 38 3.13 0.90 3.46
C LEU A 38 3.60 0.73 2.02
N LEU A 39 2.67 0.87 1.09
CA LEU A 39 2.88 0.80 -0.35
C LEU A 39 2.66 2.20 -0.93
N GLN A 40 3.57 2.62 -1.80
CA GLN A 40 3.50 3.87 -2.54
C GLN A 40 4.09 3.63 -3.92
N ALA A 41 3.34 3.90 -4.99
CA ALA A 41 3.79 3.63 -6.35
C ALA A 41 4.71 4.76 -6.86
N SER A 42 4.39 6.01 -6.49
CA SER A 42 5.20 7.20 -6.81
C SER A 42 5.13 8.24 -5.70
N GLU A 43 6.09 9.18 -5.66
CA GLU A 43 6.15 10.23 -4.63
C GLU A 43 4.92 11.15 -4.62
N SER A 44 4.27 11.30 -5.77
CA SER A 44 3.05 12.10 -5.95
C SER A 44 1.76 11.35 -5.60
N GLU A 45 1.81 10.04 -5.43
CA GLU A 45 0.64 9.20 -5.22
C GLU A 45 0.31 8.96 -3.75
N PRO A 46 -0.96 8.60 -3.43
CA PRO A 46 -1.36 8.25 -2.09
C PRO A 46 -0.57 7.05 -1.54
N ILE A 47 -0.35 7.06 -0.23
CA ILE A 47 0.23 5.92 0.48
C ILE A 47 -0.89 4.97 0.85
N TYR A 48 -0.70 3.68 0.60
CA TYR A 48 -1.64 2.62 0.91
C TYR A 48 -1.07 1.71 2.01
N GLU A 49 -1.88 1.35 3.00
CA GLU A 49 -1.47 0.41 4.05
C GLU A 49 -2.10 -0.96 3.80
N VAL A 50 -1.29 -2.03 3.81
CA VAL A 50 -1.76 -3.40 3.65
C VAL A 50 -2.59 -3.83 4.86
N LYS A 51 -3.84 -4.22 4.64
CA LYS A 51 -4.78 -4.65 5.68
C LYS A 51 -4.97 -6.15 5.75
N SER A 52 -4.99 -6.83 4.61
CA SER A 52 -5.10 -8.28 4.57
C SER A 52 -4.39 -8.85 3.35
N ARG A 53 -4.11 -10.15 3.43
CA ARG A 53 -3.48 -10.93 2.36
C ARG A 53 -4.32 -12.17 2.13
N HIS A 54 -4.62 -12.44 0.88
CA HIS A 54 -5.41 -13.59 0.46
C HIS A 54 -4.56 -14.40 -0.50
N PHE A 55 -4.24 -15.63 -0.10
CA PHE A 55 -3.38 -16.52 -0.87
C PHE A 55 -4.22 -17.56 -1.59
N ASP A 56 -4.00 -17.66 -2.90
CA ASP A 56 -4.42 -18.79 -3.70
C ASP A 56 -3.17 -19.59 -4.07
N TYR A 57 -2.92 -20.66 -3.31
CA TYR A 57 -1.76 -21.51 -3.49
C TYR A 57 -1.84 -22.36 -4.76
N ALA A 58 -3.04 -22.66 -5.26
CA ALA A 58 -3.23 -23.46 -6.48
C ALA A 58 -2.82 -22.66 -7.71
N ASN A 59 -3.23 -21.39 -7.76
CA ASN A 59 -2.92 -20.49 -8.88
C ASN A 59 -1.68 -19.61 -8.65
N ARG A 60 -1.01 -19.75 -7.50
CA ARG A 60 0.13 -18.91 -7.07
C ARG A 60 -0.19 -17.42 -7.11
N LEU A 61 -1.40 -17.06 -6.69
CA LEU A 61 -1.85 -15.67 -6.60
C LEU A 61 -1.82 -15.19 -5.15
N CYS A 62 -1.48 -13.93 -4.96
CA CYS A 62 -1.64 -13.23 -3.70
C CYS A 62 -2.40 -11.93 -3.93
N ALA A 63 -3.61 -11.82 -3.39
CA ALA A 63 -4.38 -10.59 -3.39
C ALA A 63 -4.14 -9.82 -2.08
N LEU A 64 -3.71 -8.56 -2.20
CA LEU A 64 -3.52 -7.65 -1.07
C LEU A 64 -4.70 -6.68 -1.00
N SER A 65 -5.39 -6.65 0.13
CA SER A 65 -6.34 -5.56 0.40
C SER A 65 -5.60 -4.43 1.08
N VAL A 66 -5.73 -3.22 0.53
CA VAL A 66 -5.07 -2.03 1.06
C VAL A 66 -6.06 -0.95 1.43
N LYS A 67 -5.71 -0.09 2.38
CA LYS A 67 -6.49 1.10 2.70
C LYS A 67 -5.64 2.34 2.44
N GLU A 68 -6.20 3.32 1.74
CA GLU A 68 -5.55 4.61 1.55
C GLU A 68 -5.30 5.28 2.91
N LYS A 69 -4.06 5.70 3.13
CA LYS A 69 -3.62 6.44 4.30
C LYS A 69 -3.28 7.84 3.81
N LYS A 70 -4.02 8.85 4.31
CA LYS A 70 -3.63 10.25 4.07
C LYS A 70 -2.21 10.41 4.59
N ALA A 71 -1.29 10.82 3.71
CA ALA A 71 0.05 11.21 4.12
C ALA A 71 -0.13 12.23 5.26
N LYS A 72 0.33 11.90 6.46
CA LYS A 72 0.52 12.94 7.48
C LYS A 72 1.53 13.87 6.85
N LYS A 73 1.09 15.07 6.42
CA LYS A 73 2.02 16.15 6.07
C LYS A 73 3.10 16.14 7.13
N ALA A 74 4.35 15.90 6.72
CA ALA A 74 5.48 15.94 7.61
C ALA A 74 5.38 17.29 8.34
N GLN A 75 5.02 17.24 9.62
CA GLN A 75 4.86 18.43 10.42
C GLN A 75 6.29 18.93 10.60
N SER A 76 6.70 19.85 9.73
CA SER A 76 8.01 20.48 9.76
C SER A 76 8.18 21.08 11.15
N ARG A 77 8.89 20.36 12.02
CA ARG A 77 9.33 20.89 13.30
C ARG A 77 10.52 21.76 12.96
N THR A 78 10.26 23.01 12.60
CA THR A 78 11.28 24.05 12.60
C THR A 78 11.74 24.19 14.04
N PHE A 79 12.84 23.54 14.40
CA PHE A 79 13.55 23.85 15.63
C PHE A 79 14.15 25.24 15.44
N ALA A 80 13.48 26.26 15.97
CA ALA A 80 14.09 27.57 16.14
C ALA A 80 15.28 27.39 17.10
N VAL A 81 16.49 27.39 16.56
CA VAL A 81 17.71 27.51 17.36
C VAL A 81 17.68 28.92 17.95
N LYS A 82 17.22 29.02 19.20
CA LYS A 82 17.23 30.26 19.97
C LYS A 82 18.71 30.61 20.18
N GLY A 83 19.12 31.75 19.63
CA GLY A 83 20.50 32.24 19.71
C GLY A 83 21.02 32.23 21.14
N MET A 84 22.25 31.73 21.29
CA MET A 84 23.07 32.00 22.46
C MET A 84 24.09 33.05 22.01
N TYR A 85 23.95 34.23 22.62
CA TYR A 85 24.98 35.26 22.69
C TYR A 85 26.18 34.76 23.50
#